data_AF-A0A940P3J5-F1
#
_entry.id   AF-A0A940P3J5-F1
#
_cell.length_a   1.000
_cell.length_b   1.000
_cell.length_c   1.000
_cell.angle_alpha   90.00
_cell.angle_beta   90.00
_cell.angle_gamma   90.00
#
_symmetry.space_group_name_H-M   'P 1'
#
loop_
_entity.id
_entity.type
_entity.pdbx_description
1 polymer ?
#
loop_
_entity_poly.entity_id
_entity_poly.type
_entity_poly.pdbx_seq_one_letter_code
_entity_poly.pdbx_strand_id
1 'polypeptide(L)'
;MAEMITAEQLVEELRYEEEDLSMVKGRLAAAIVILKNGDAYDETSDLLPLVLSMLVGFMMENREAMNEGVNNIAMFPLSIQGLVNSMKYSIKESGEGDGEANQDSTV
;
A
#
# COMPACT_ATOMS: atom_id res chain seq x y z
N MET A 1 16.62 -0.16 0.69
CA MET A 1 15.29 -0.78 0.77
C MET A 1 14.56 -0.08 1.89
N ALA A 2 13.36 0.43 1.65
CA ALA A 2 12.55 1.02 2.71
C ALA A 2 12.27 -0.03 3.78
N GLU A 3 12.42 0.34 5.06
CA GLU A 3 12.06 -0.54 6.17
C GLU A 3 10.53 -0.68 6.20
N MET A 4 10.03 -1.92 6.26
CA MET A 4 8.59 -2.16 6.30
C MET A 4 8.03 -1.66 7.63
N ILE A 5 7.02 -0.80 7.56
CA ILE A 5 6.38 -0.26 8.76
C ILE A 5 5.66 -1.38 9.55
N THR A 6 5.91 -1.40 10.85
CA THR A 6 5.33 -2.36 11.80
C THR A 6 4.07 -1.79 12.46
N ALA A 7 3.26 -2.67 13.07
CA ALA A 7 2.07 -2.22 13.81
C ALA A 7 2.45 -1.40 15.05
N GLU A 8 3.55 -1.75 15.70
CA GLU A 8 4.10 -1.03 16.85
C GLU A 8 4.51 0.40 16.47
N GLN A 9 5.18 0.57 15.33
CA GLN A 9 5.50 1.90 14.77
C GLN A 9 4.23 2.69 14.42
N LEU A 10 3.20 2.04 13.87
CA LEU A 10 1.92 2.69 13.55
C LEU A 10 1.16 3.16 14.79
N VAL A 11 1.20 2.40 15.90
CA VAL A 11 0.62 2.83 17.17
C VAL A 11 1.28 4.13 17.64
N GLU A 12 2.61 4.19 17.60
CA GLU A 12 3.36 5.38 17.98
C GLU A 12 3.11 6.57 17.03
N GLU A 13 3.24 6.35 15.71
CA GLU A 13 3.08 7.39 14.67
C GLU A 13 1.69 8.01 14.69
N LEU A 14 0.65 7.17 14.82
CA LEU A 14 -0.75 7.60 14.80
C LEU A 14 -1.27 7.98 16.19
N ARG A 15 -0.42 7.92 17.22
CA ARG A 15 -0.74 8.27 18.62
C ARG A 15 -1.92 7.46 19.17
N TYR A 16 -1.95 6.17 18.87
CA TYR A 16 -2.85 5.22 19.52
C TYR A 16 -2.23 4.67 20.80
N GLU A 17 -3.07 4.09 21.65
CA GLU A 17 -2.63 3.48 22.91
C GLU A 17 -2.16 2.04 22.67
N GLU A 18 -1.38 1.47 23.59
CA GLU A 18 -0.89 0.09 23.49
C GLU A 18 -2.05 -0.93 23.41
N GLU A 19 -3.20 -0.62 24.02
CA GLU A 19 -4.41 -1.44 23.95
C GLU A 19 -4.99 -1.56 22.53
N ASP A 20 -4.72 -0.58 21.66
CA ASP A 20 -5.16 -0.59 20.26
C ASP A 20 -4.26 -1.46 19.37
N LEU A 21 -3.10 -1.95 19.86
CA LEU A 21 -2.11 -2.67 19.05
C LEU A 21 -2.71 -3.86 18.30
N SER A 22 -3.61 -4.62 18.93
CA SER A 22 -4.27 -5.75 18.28
C SER A 22 -5.17 -5.31 17.12
N MET A 23 -5.85 -4.17 17.26
CA MET A 23 -6.69 -3.62 16.20
C MET A 23 -5.83 -3.09 15.05
N VAL A 24 -4.77 -2.33 15.37
CA VAL A 24 -3.80 -1.80 14.40
C VAL A 24 -3.16 -2.94 13.60
N LYS A 25 -2.78 -4.06 14.23
CA LYS A 25 -2.30 -5.27 13.53
C LYS A 25 -3.31 -5.80 12.51
N GLY A 26 -4.58 -5.88 12.90
CA GLY A 26 -5.66 -6.30 12.00
C GLY A 26 -5.85 -5.33 10.83
N ARG A 27 -5.78 -4.02 11.08
CA ARG A 27 -5.90 -2.99 10.03
C ARG A 27 -4.69 -2.97 9.10
N LEU A 28 -3.48 -3.17 9.61
CA LEU A 28 -2.27 -3.28 8.78
C LEU A 28 -2.36 -4.49 7.84
N ALA A 29 -2.79 -5.65 8.35
CA ALA A 29 -3.02 -6.83 7.51
C ALA A 29 -4.08 -6.57 6.43
N ALA A 30 -5.20 -5.90 6.78
CA ALA A 30 -6.23 -5.52 5.82
C ALA A 30 -5.71 -4.55 4.75
N ALA A 31 -4.92 -3.54 5.14
CA ALA A 31 -4.29 -2.59 4.21
C ALA A 31 -3.38 -3.30 3.19
N ILE A 32 -2.56 -4.25 3.65
CA ILE A 32 -1.71 -5.08 2.78
C ILE A 32 -2.56 -5.87 1.79
N VAL A 33 -3.64 -6.51 2.24
CA VAL A 33 -4.55 -7.27 1.36
C VAL A 33 -5.20 -6.36 0.31
N ILE A 34 -5.65 -5.16 0.69
CA ILE A 34 -6.22 -4.18 -0.24
C ILE A 34 -5.21 -3.80 -1.34
N LEU A 35 -3.96 -3.53 -0.96
CA LEU A 35 -2.92 -3.19 -1.93
C LEU A 35 -2.57 -4.36 -2.84
N LYS A 36 -2.49 -5.59 -2.31
CA LYS A 36 -2.22 -6.80 -3.10
C LYS A 36 -3.34 -7.07 -4.10
N ASN A 37 -4.60 -6.96 -3.69
CA ASN A 37 -5.76 -7.13 -4.57
C ASN A 37 -5.86 -6.03 -5.65
N GLY A 38 -5.24 -4.87 -5.41
CA GLY A 38 -5.16 -3.77 -6.36
C GLY A 38 -3.95 -3.80 -7.30
N ASP A 39 -3.11 -4.84 -7.23
CA ASP A 39 -1.78 -4.91 -7.90
C ASP A 39 -0.86 -3.72 -7.56
N ALA A 40 -1.00 -3.16 -6.37
CA ALA A 40 -0.27 -1.96 -5.93
C ALA A 40 0.73 -2.24 -4.81
N TYR A 41 0.88 -3.50 -4.40
CA TYR A 41 1.78 -3.89 -3.32
C TYR A 41 3.19 -4.16 -3.86
N ASP A 42 4.13 -3.30 -3.50
CA ASP A 42 5.55 -3.42 -3.82
C ASP A 42 6.40 -3.08 -2.60
N GLU A 43 7.06 -4.09 -2.05
CA GLU A 43 7.93 -3.96 -0.87
C GLU A 43 9.16 -3.10 -1.12
N THR A 44 9.50 -2.82 -2.38
CA THR A 44 10.61 -1.95 -2.75
C THR A 44 10.20 -0.48 -2.87
N SER A 45 8.90 -0.18 -2.83
CA SER A 45 8.37 1.18 -2.98
C SER A 45 8.60 2.02 -1.72
N ASP A 46 9.24 3.18 -1.88
CA ASP A 46 9.37 4.18 -0.82
C ASP A 46 8.01 4.77 -0.38
N LEU A 47 6.96 4.59 -1.19
CA LEU A 47 5.59 5.03 -0.86
C LEU A 47 4.84 4.03 0.00
N LEU A 48 5.26 2.76 0.05
CA LEU A 48 4.53 1.70 0.73
C LEU A 48 4.31 2.01 2.23
N PRO A 49 5.30 2.45 3.02
CA PRO A 49 5.09 2.77 4.43
C PRO A 49 4.06 3.88 4.63
N LEU A 50 4.14 4.96 3.84
CA LEU A 50 3.20 6.08 3.91
C LEU A 50 1.78 5.63 3.57
N VAL A 51 1.61 4.89 2.49
CA VAL A 51 0.29 4.43 2.06
C VAL A 51 -0.32 3.45 3.08
N LEU A 52 0.47 2.56 3.66
CA LEU A 52 0.01 1.69 4.75
C LEU A 52 -0.43 2.51 5.98
N SER A 53 0.36 3.50 6.39
CA SER A 53 -0.01 4.40 7.50
C SER A 53 -1.33 5.13 7.24
N MET A 54 -1.50 5.69 6.04
CA MET A 54 -2.74 6.39 5.66
C MET A 54 -3.96 5.45 5.64
N LEU A 55 -3.82 4.24 5.09
CA LEU A 55 -4.89 3.24 5.06
C LEU A 55 -5.29 2.82 6.47
N VAL A 56 -4.30 2.56 7.33
CA VAL A 56 -4.53 2.16 8.73
C VAL A 56 -5.18 3.28 9.52
N GLY A 57 -4.65 4.50 9.45
CA GLY A 57 -5.22 5.67 10.11
C GLY A 57 -6.67 5.90 9.71
N PHE A 58 -6.97 5.86 8.41
CA PHE A 58 -8.35 5.99 7.94
C PHE A 58 -9.27 4.90 8.49
N MET A 59 -8.82 3.64 8.54
CA MET A 59 -9.61 2.54 9.09
C MET A 59 -9.82 2.64 10.61
N MET A 60 -8.84 3.17 11.33
CA MET A 60 -8.93 3.37 12.77
C MET A 60 -9.86 4.53 13.12
N GLU A 61 -9.78 5.66 12.40
CA GLU A 61 -10.66 6.81 12.55
C GLU A 61 -12.13 6.47 12.23
N ASN A 62 -12.35 5.56 11.29
CA ASN A 62 -13.69 5.17 10.83
C ASN A 62 -14.13 3.80 11.39
N ARG A 63 -13.51 3.32 12.48
CA ARG A 63 -13.74 1.97 13.03
C ARG A 63 -15.20 1.61 13.31
N GLU A 64 -16.03 2.59 13.68
CA GLU A 64 -17.46 2.39 13.94
C GLU A 64 -18.29 2.25 12.65
N ALA A 65 -17.95 3.05 11.62
CA ALA A 65 -18.59 3.01 10.31
C ALA A 65 -18.12 1.83 9.46
N MET A 66 -16.93 1.28 9.75
CA MET A 66 -16.26 0.25 8.95
C MET A 66 -16.50 -1.18 9.42
N ASN A 67 -17.53 -1.40 10.26
CA ASN A 67 -17.99 -2.75 10.61
C ASN A 67 -18.50 -3.57 9.41
N GLU A 68 -18.76 -2.94 8.26
CA GLU A 68 -19.25 -3.61 7.03
C GLU A 68 -18.14 -4.17 6.13
N GLY A 69 -16.88 -4.09 6.54
CA GLY A 69 -15.76 -4.72 5.82
C GLY A 69 -15.19 -3.82 4.72
N VAL A 70 -14.01 -3.29 4.97
CA VAL A 70 -13.25 -2.51 3.98
C VAL A 70 -12.52 -3.49 3.06
N ASN A 71 -13.10 -3.74 1.89
CA ASN A 71 -12.57 -4.73 0.95
C ASN A 71 -12.06 -4.10 -0.36
N ASN A 72 -12.24 -2.79 -0.56
CA ASN A 72 -11.93 -2.12 -1.83
C ASN A 72 -11.31 -0.72 -1.61
N ILE A 73 -10.28 -0.41 -2.41
CA ILE A 73 -9.61 0.89 -2.43
C ILE A 73 -10.56 2.07 -2.74
N ALA A 74 -11.64 1.82 -3.48
CA ALA A 74 -12.64 2.84 -3.82
C ALA A 74 -13.36 3.43 -2.58
N MET A 75 -13.27 2.77 -1.42
CA MET A 75 -13.87 3.21 -0.15
C MET A 75 -12.99 4.23 0.59
N PHE A 76 -11.75 4.45 0.15
CA PHE A 76 -10.81 5.38 0.77
C PHE A 76 -10.86 6.77 0.11
N PRO A 77 -10.39 7.83 0.79
CA PRO A 77 -10.23 9.15 0.19
C PRO A 77 -9.48 9.14 -1.14
N LEU A 78 -9.86 10.02 -2.07
CA LEU A 78 -9.25 10.11 -3.41
C LEU A 78 -7.73 10.30 -3.39
N SER A 79 -7.20 10.96 -2.36
CA SER A 79 -5.76 11.13 -2.16
C SER A 79 -5.05 9.77 -1.98
N ILE A 80 -5.61 8.89 -1.16
CA ILE A 80 -5.08 7.54 -0.95
C ILE A 80 -5.23 6.72 -2.23
N GLN A 81 -6.38 6.80 -2.90
CA GLN A 81 -6.58 6.12 -4.19
C GLN A 81 -5.54 6.55 -5.23
N GLY A 82 -5.23 7.85 -5.30
CA GLY A 82 -4.22 8.40 -6.22
C GLY A 82 -2.80 7.89 -5.93
N LEU A 83 -2.43 7.76 -4.65
CA LEU A 83 -1.15 7.19 -4.26
C LEU A 83 -1.05 5.71 -4.59
N VAL A 84 -2.12 4.94 -4.33
CA VAL A 84 -2.19 3.52 -4.67
C VAL A 84 -2.09 3.31 -6.18
N ASN A 85 -2.75 4.14 -6.99
CA ASN A 85 -2.60 4.11 -8.44
C ASN A 85 -1.18 4.45 -8.89
N SER A 86 -0.56 5.46 -8.26
CA SER A 86 0.85 5.81 -8.54
C SER A 86 1.78 4.63 -8.25
N MET A 87 1.56 3.94 -7.13
CA MET A 87 2.31 2.72 -6.79
C MET A 87 2.09 1.64 -7.85
N LYS A 88 0.84 1.29 -8.17
CA LYS A 88 0.48 0.27 -9.18
C LYS A 88 1.22 0.46 -10.51
N TYR A 89 1.21 1.68 -11.05
CA TYR A 89 1.84 1.96 -12.36
C TYR A 89 3.35 2.23 -12.29
N SER A 90 3.92 2.31 -11.08
CA SER A 90 5.37 2.44 -10.88
C SER A 90 6.09 1.10 -10.71
N ILE A 91 5.34 0.02 -10.45
CA ILE A 91 5.87 -1.35 -10.38
C ILE A 91 6.35 -1.70 -11.78
N LYS A 92 7.68 -1.70 -11.98
CA LYS A 92 8.27 -2.11 -13.24
C LYS A 92 7.79 -3.53 -13.54
N GLU A 93 7.12 -3.71 -14.68
CA GLU A 93 6.78 -5.04 -15.17
C GLU A 93 8.06 -5.86 -15.23
N SER A 94 8.15 -6.85 -14.35
CA SER A 94 9.20 -7.86 -14.42
C SER A 94 8.82 -8.79 -15.58
N GLY A 95 8.94 -8.35 -16.85
CA GLY A 95 8.33 -9.14 -17.93
C GLY A 95 8.50 -8.80 -19.41
N GLU A 96 9.06 -7.66 -19.84
CA GLU A 96 9.42 -7.50 -21.26
C GLU A 96 10.91 -7.76 -21.45
N GLY A 97 11.20 -8.99 -21.86
CA GLY A 97 12.53 -9.47 -22.20
C GLY A 97 13.16 -8.70 -23.36
N ASP A 98 14.49 -8.71 -23.32
CA ASP A 98 15.42 -8.13 -24.26
C ASP A 98 15.04 -8.43 -25.73
N GLY A 99 14.38 -7.48 -26.37
CA GLY A 99 14.35 -7.36 -27.82
C GLY A 99 15.59 -6.61 -28.29
N GLU A 100 16.72 -7.31 -28.41
CA GLU A 100 17.87 -6.84 -29.20
C GLU A 100 17.39 -6.50 -30.63
N ALA A 101 17.05 -5.23 -30.87
CA ALA A 101 16.99 -4.69 -32.21
C ALA A 101 18.36 -4.08 -32.54
N ASN A 102 19.32 -4.98 -32.76
CA ASN A 102 20.55 -4.65 -33.47
C ASN A 102 20.17 -4.37 -34.93
N GLN A 103 19.81 -3.14 -35.26
CA GLN A 103 19.73 -2.72 -36.66
C GLN A 103 21.13 -2.38 -37.14
N ASP A 104 21.77 -3.47 -37.57
CA ASP A 104 22.90 -3.52 -38.49
C ASP A 104 22.78 -2.44 -39.58
N SER A 105 23.76 -1.54 -39.59
CA SER A 105 23.91 -0.53 -40.63
C SER A 105 24.50 -1.20 -41.86
N THR A 106 23.64 -1.58 -42.81
CA THR A 106 24.06 -2.04 -44.14
C THR A 106 23.08 -1.53 -45.20
N VAL A 107 23.41 -0.40 -45.84
CA VAL A 107 23.75 -0.17 -47.28
C VAL A 107 23.68 1.34 -47.55
#